data_AF-A0A8X8KLY4-F1
#
_entry.id   AF-A0A8X8KLY4-F1
#
_cell.length_a   1.000
_cell.length_b   1.000
_cell.length_c   1.000
_cell.angle_alpha   90.00
_cell.angle_beta   90.00
_cell.angle_gamma   90.00
#
_symmetry.space_group_name_H-M   'P 1'
#
loop_
_entity.id
_entity.type
_entity.pdbx_description
1 polymer ?
#
loop_
_entity_poly.entity_id
_entity_poly.type
_entity_poly.pdbx_seq_one_letter_code
_entity_poly.pdbx_strand_id
1 'polypeptide(L)'
;MLRVVMMLGVLALAGQVQLAGSAMAQDRAAQGSSTLSERLAKRLRDNPERFVETVTGLILGHGTGGGIDAAGIDRFIAVERAAARASALRRLLAADLDDDGTVTAEESAVIVALAAARQRGRLHLGFQRADADGNGRITPSELRRTAQAAAEAALPEAEAAQWRSLLALDADSNGSLTLSEVRDAAQTIQDNGETASAMRRARGAGTGAAQL
;
A
#
# COMPACT_ATOMS: atom_id res chain seq x y z
N MET A 1 -24.18 -63.11 35.30
CA MET A 1 -22.82 -63.69 35.32
C MET A 1 -21.88 -62.72 34.59
N LEU A 2 -20.73 -62.42 35.21
CA LEU A 2 -19.48 -61.80 34.69
C LEU A 2 -19.59 -60.47 33.90
N ARG A 3 -19.15 -59.31 34.42
CA ARG A 3 -17.77 -58.79 34.65
C ARG A 3 -16.87 -58.68 33.40
N VAL A 4 -16.64 -57.45 32.93
CA VAL A 4 -15.34 -56.88 32.43
C VAL A 4 -15.44 -55.34 32.61
N VAL A 5 -14.90 -54.73 33.67
CA VAL A 5 -13.56 -54.06 33.77
C VAL A 5 -13.41 -52.90 32.76
N MET A 6 -13.67 -51.66 33.16
CA MET A 6 -12.69 -50.67 33.67
C MET A 6 -11.62 -50.28 32.64
N MET A 7 -11.75 -49.07 32.05
CA MET A 7 -10.58 -48.33 31.58
C MET A 7 -10.76 -46.84 31.86
N LEU A 8 -10.10 -46.41 32.93
CA LEU A 8 -9.80 -45.03 33.29
C LEU A 8 -8.67 -44.51 32.40
N GLY A 9 -8.78 -43.25 31.97
CA GLY A 9 -7.63 -42.33 31.92
C GLY A 9 -6.84 -42.24 30.61
N VAL A 10 -7.18 -41.25 29.78
CA VAL A 10 -6.20 -40.43 29.02
C VAL A 10 -6.74 -38.99 29.05
N LEU A 11 -6.37 -38.22 30.07
CA LEU A 11 -5.31 -37.22 30.04
C LEU A 11 -5.56 -36.11 28.99
N ALA A 12 -6.10 -35.01 29.49
CA ALA A 12 -6.12 -33.71 28.83
C ALA A 12 -4.70 -33.25 28.51
N LEU A 13 -4.40 -32.93 27.24
CA LEU A 13 -3.37 -31.96 26.86
C LEU A 13 -3.42 -31.66 25.35
N ALA A 14 -4.37 -30.82 24.90
CA ALA A 14 -4.37 -30.31 23.52
C ALA A 14 -4.88 -28.86 23.41
N GLY A 15 -4.67 -28.06 24.47
CA GLY A 15 -5.25 -26.71 24.56
C GLY A 15 -4.28 -25.53 24.58
N GLN A 16 -2.95 -25.72 24.47
CA GLN A 16 -2.00 -24.63 24.80
C GLN A 16 -1.03 -24.17 23.72
N VAL A 17 -1.10 -24.66 22.48
CA VAL A 17 -0.19 -24.17 21.42
C VAL A 17 -0.74 -22.94 20.65
N GLN A 18 -2.02 -22.58 20.82
CA GLN A 18 -2.64 -21.48 20.05
C GLN A 18 -2.35 -20.06 20.60
N LEU A 19 -1.90 -19.90 21.85
CA LEU A 19 -1.87 -18.58 22.53
C LEU A 19 -0.56 -17.79 22.35
N ALA A 20 0.55 -18.43 22.00
CA ALA A 20 1.84 -17.74 21.84
C ALA A 20 1.97 -17.05 20.47
N GLY A 21 1.33 -17.61 19.43
CA GLY A 21 1.34 -17.03 18.08
C GLY A 21 0.52 -15.75 17.96
N SER A 22 -0.58 -15.64 18.70
CA SER A 22 -1.48 -14.49 18.66
C SER A 22 -0.88 -13.26 19.35
N ALA A 23 -0.15 -13.43 20.46
CA ALA A 23 0.46 -12.31 21.17
C ALA A 23 1.60 -11.64 20.36
N MET A 24 2.46 -12.43 19.72
CA MET A 24 3.54 -11.91 18.85
C MET A 24 3.00 -11.28 17.56
N ALA A 25 1.90 -11.80 17.02
CA ALA A 25 1.22 -11.20 15.87
C ALA A 25 0.52 -9.88 16.24
N GLN A 26 -0.09 -9.80 17.43
CA GLN A 26 -0.71 -8.58 17.96
C GLN A 26 0.34 -7.51 18.28
N ASP A 27 1.48 -7.88 18.86
CA ASP A 27 2.57 -6.95 19.14
C ASP A 27 3.20 -6.41 17.85
N ARG A 28 3.42 -7.26 16.83
CA ARG A 28 3.86 -6.80 15.49
C ARG A 28 2.83 -5.92 14.79
N ALA A 29 1.54 -6.23 14.90
CA ALA A 29 0.48 -5.40 14.34
C ALA A 29 0.38 -4.04 15.06
N ALA A 30 0.52 -4.02 16.38
CA ALA A 30 0.54 -2.80 17.19
C ALA A 30 1.76 -1.92 16.86
N GLN A 31 2.96 -2.52 16.75
CA GLN A 31 4.18 -1.83 16.31
C GLN A 31 4.08 -1.36 14.84
N GLY A 32 3.42 -2.14 13.97
CA GLY A 32 3.13 -1.73 12.61
C GLY A 32 2.19 -0.52 12.54
N SER A 33 1.15 -0.50 13.38
CA SER A 33 0.20 0.60 13.48
C SER A 33 0.86 1.88 14.02
N SER A 34 1.68 1.79 15.08
CA SER A 34 2.35 2.96 15.66
C SER A 34 3.35 3.58 14.68
N THR A 35 4.14 2.76 13.98
CA THR A 35 5.10 3.24 12.97
C THR A 35 4.41 3.80 11.71
N LEU A 36 3.20 3.34 11.38
CA LEU A 36 2.37 3.92 10.31
C LEU A 36 1.83 5.30 10.72
N SER A 37 1.27 5.41 11.93
CA SER A 37 0.78 6.68 12.48
C SER A 37 1.90 7.73 12.60
N GLU A 38 3.11 7.34 13.01
CA GLU A 38 4.27 8.24 13.04
C GLU A 38 4.68 8.73 11.65
N ARG A 39 4.64 7.87 10.63
CA ARG A 39 4.92 8.26 9.24
C ARG A 39 3.88 9.22 8.69
N LEU A 40 2.61 8.98 8.98
CA LEU A 40 1.52 9.88 8.61
C LEU A 40 1.70 11.25 9.27
N ALA A 41 1.94 11.27 10.58
CA ALA A 41 2.21 12.50 11.33
C ALA A 41 3.46 13.23 10.83
N LYS A 42 4.51 12.50 10.43
CA LYS A 42 5.70 13.07 9.81
C LYS A 42 5.38 13.71 8.46
N ARG A 43 4.65 13.04 7.56
CA ARG A 43 4.25 13.61 6.26
C ARG A 43 3.41 14.87 6.42
N LEU A 44 2.47 14.85 7.37
CA LEU A 44 1.62 16.00 7.68
C LEU A 44 2.44 17.18 8.23
N ARG A 45 3.46 16.92 9.07
CA ARG A 45 4.43 17.96 9.50
C ARG A 45 5.29 18.50 8.38
N ASP A 46 5.84 17.62 7.54
CA ASP A 46 6.86 17.98 6.56
C ASP A 46 6.26 18.84 5.42
N ASN A 47 5.04 18.52 4.96
CA ASN A 47 4.35 19.25 3.90
C ASN A 47 2.81 19.23 4.08
N PRO A 48 2.26 20.05 4.99
CA PRO A 48 0.83 20.04 5.33
C PRO A 48 -0.07 20.42 4.15
N GLU A 49 0.28 21.44 3.38
CA GLU A 49 -0.53 21.88 2.23
C GLU A 49 -0.66 20.77 1.17
N ARG A 50 0.46 20.14 0.80
CA ARG A 50 0.47 19.04 -0.17
C ARG A 50 -0.28 17.81 0.36
N PHE A 51 -0.21 17.57 1.67
CA PHE A 51 -1.00 16.50 2.28
C PHE A 51 -2.50 16.77 2.14
N VAL A 52 -2.96 17.96 2.52
CA VAL A 52 -4.36 18.36 2.40
C VAL A 52 -4.84 18.26 0.94
N GLU A 53 -4.05 18.74 -0.02
CA GLU A 53 -4.37 18.63 -1.46
C GLU A 53 -4.54 17.17 -1.89
N THR A 54 -3.60 16.31 -1.48
CA THR A 54 -3.60 14.88 -1.84
C THR A 54 -4.84 14.18 -1.28
N VAL A 55 -5.14 14.38 0.02
CA VAL A 55 -6.30 13.76 0.67
C VAL A 55 -7.61 14.36 0.14
N THR A 56 -7.61 15.65 -0.23
CA THR A 56 -8.77 16.29 -0.88
C THR A 56 -9.08 15.61 -2.22
N GLY A 57 -8.08 15.38 -3.06
CA GLY A 57 -8.27 14.66 -4.33
C GLY A 57 -8.82 13.25 -4.12
N LEU A 58 -8.33 12.55 -3.09
CA LEU A 58 -8.83 11.24 -2.70
C LEU A 58 -10.30 11.28 -2.26
N ILE A 59 -10.68 12.21 -1.37
CA ILE A 59 -12.06 12.39 -0.90
C ILE A 59 -13.00 12.72 -2.06
N LEU A 60 -12.61 13.67 -2.93
CA LEU A 60 -13.45 14.07 -4.05
C LEU A 60 -13.57 12.98 -5.13
N GLY A 61 -12.53 12.17 -5.31
CA GLY A 61 -12.52 11.10 -6.32
C GLY A 61 -13.19 9.80 -5.88
N HIS A 62 -13.10 9.45 -4.59
CA HIS A 62 -13.48 8.11 -4.10
C HIS A 62 -14.37 8.12 -2.84
N GLY A 63 -14.60 9.29 -2.27
CA GLY A 63 -15.47 9.50 -1.12
C GLY A 63 -16.96 9.50 -1.46
N THR A 64 -17.77 9.46 -0.40
CA THR A 64 -19.23 9.53 -0.46
C THR A 64 -19.72 10.44 0.67
N GLY A 65 -20.75 11.26 0.44
CA GLY A 65 -21.32 12.10 1.50
C GLY A 65 -20.38 13.22 2.00
N GLY A 66 -19.37 13.63 1.21
CA GLY A 66 -18.44 14.70 1.57
C GLY A 66 -17.22 14.27 2.39
N GLY A 67 -17.08 12.97 2.66
CA GLY A 67 -15.88 12.37 3.26
C GLY A 67 -15.50 11.08 2.55
N ILE A 68 -14.43 10.44 3.02
CA ILE A 68 -13.99 9.13 2.54
C ILE A 68 -13.98 8.11 3.67
N ASP A 69 -14.63 6.98 3.41
CA ASP A 69 -14.70 5.84 4.30
C ASP A 69 -13.63 4.78 3.94
N ALA A 70 -13.54 3.73 4.76
CA ALA A 70 -12.63 2.60 4.51
C ALA A 70 -12.85 1.99 3.12
N ALA A 71 -14.12 1.86 2.71
CA ALA A 71 -14.46 1.30 1.41
C ALA A 71 -14.02 2.22 0.25
N GLY A 72 -14.07 3.54 0.41
CA GLY A 72 -13.56 4.53 -0.54
C GLY A 72 -12.07 4.43 -0.72
N ILE A 73 -11.33 4.28 0.39
CA ILE A 73 -9.88 4.06 0.35
C ILE A 73 -9.55 2.74 -0.37
N ASP A 74 -10.26 1.66 -0.08
CA ASP A 74 -10.07 0.38 -0.76
C ASP A 74 -10.40 0.45 -2.25
N ARG A 75 -11.44 1.21 -2.64
CA ARG A 75 -11.76 1.49 -4.05
C ARG A 75 -10.62 2.24 -4.74
N PHE A 76 -10.06 3.27 -4.12
CA PHE A 76 -8.89 3.98 -4.65
C PHE A 76 -7.71 3.03 -4.88
N ILE A 77 -7.33 2.24 -3.86
CA ILE A 77 -6.26 1.24 -3.95
C ILE A 77 -6.52 0.26 -5.11
N ALA A 78 -7.76 -0.22 -5.24
CA ALA A 78 -8.13 -1.16 -6.28
C ALA A 78 -8.03 -0.54 -7.68
N VAL A 79 -8.45 0.72 -7.84
CA VAL A 79 -8.37 1.47 -9.11
C VAL A 79 -6.92 1.70 -9.52
N GLU A 80 -6.05 2.15 -8.61
CA GLU A 80 -4.63 2.36 -8.90
C GLU A 80 -3.93 1.07 -9.34
N ARG A 81 -4.17 -0.02 -8.59
CA ARG A 81 -3.65 -1.35 -8.95
C ARG A 81 -4.23 -1.85 -10.27
N ALA A 82 -5.50 -1.56 -10.58
CA ALA A 82 -6.12 -1.92 -11.86
C ALA A 82 -5.52 -1.15 -13.03
N ALA A 83 -5.28 0.16 -12.86
CA ALA A 83 -4.63 0.99 -13.87
C ALA A 83 -3.21 0.49 -14.17
N ALA A 84 -2.46 0.09 -13.13
CA ALA A 84 -1.14 -0.50 -13.29
C ALA A 84 -1.17 -1.82 -14.06
N ARG A 85 -2.11 -2.73 -13.74
CA ARG A 85 -2.34 -3.96 -14.51
C ARG A 85 -2.60 -3.67 -15.98
N ALA A 86 -3.55 -2.78 -16.25
CA ALA A 86 -3.95 -2.42 -17.61
C ALA A 86 -2.78 -1.82 -18.40
N SER A 87 -2.00 -0.93 -17.79
CA SER A 87 -0.82 -0.33 -18.41
C SER A 87 0.26 -1.36 -18.76
N ALA A 88 0.48 -2.35 -17.87
CA ALA A 88 1.42 -3.44 -18.12
C ALA A 88 0.96 -4.33 -19.27
N LEU A 89 -0.29 -4.78 -19.22
CA LEU A 89 -0.87 -5.66 -20.24
C LEU A 89 -0.94 -5.00 -21.61
N ARG A 90 -1.36 -3.72 -21.69
CA ARG A 90 -1.45 -2.99 -22.96
C ARG A 90 -0.16 -3.03 -23.76
N ARG A 91 1.00 -2.99 -23.09
CA ARG A 91 2.30 -3.02 -23.79
C ARG A 91 2.62 -4.39 -24.38
N LEU A 92 2.17 -5.47 -23.75
CA LEU A 92 2.41 -6.84 -24.19
C LEU A 92 1.39 -7.24 -25.26
N LEU A 93 0.10 -7.03 -24.99
CA LEU A 93 -0.99 -7.34 -25.90
C LEU A 93 -0.99 -6.51 -27.18
N ALA A 94 -0.29 -5.37 -27.21
CA ALA A 94 -0.07 -4.64 -28.46
C ALA A 94 0.78 -5.43 -29.48
N ALA A 95 1.44 -6.50 -29.06
CA ALA A 95 2.18 -7.44 -29.90
C ALA A 95 1.44 -8.75 -30.14
N ASP A 96 0.25 -8.95 -29.60
CA ASP A 96 -0.65 -10.04 -29.99
C ASP A 96 -1.31 -9.65 -31.31
N LEU A 97 -0.75 -10.11 -32.44
CA LEU A 97 -1.13 -9.61 -33.76
C LEU A 97 -2.31 -10.37 -34.34
N ASP A 98 -2.51 -11.61 -33.91
CA ASP A 98 -3.63 -12.46 -34.33
C ASP A 98 -4.76 -12.57 -33.29
N ASP A 99 -4.63 -11.92 -32.13
CA ASP A 99 -5.63 -11.83 -31.05
C ASP A 99 -5.99 -13.20 -30.46
N ASP A 100 -5.00 -14.11 -30.36
CA ASP A 100 -5.16 -15.43 -29.76
C ASP A 100 -4.97 -15.45 -28.23
N GLY A 101 -4.53 -14.32 -27.66
CA GLY A 101 -4.30 -14.13 -26.23
C GLY A 101 -2.92 -14.61 -25.74
N THR A 102 -2.04 -15.04 -26.64
CA THR A 102 -0.65 -15.44 -26.41
C THR A 102 0.27 -14.55 -27.23
N VAL A 103 1.26 -13.93 -26.61
CA VAL A 103 2.22 -13.10 -27.35
C VAL A 103 3.46 -13.92 -27.67
N THR A 104 3.72 -14.18 -28.95
CA THR A 104 4.92 -14.93 -29.37
C THR A 104 6.13 -14.03 -29.59
N ALA A 105 7.33 -14.62 -29.57
CA ALA A 105 8.57 -13.93 -29.87
C ALA A 105 8.58 -13.36 -31.30
N GLU A 106 7.98 -14.08 -32.24
CA GLU A 106 7.82 -13.67 -33.63
C GLU A 106 6.99 -12.39 -33.74
N GLU A 107 5.82 -12.33 -33.10
CA GLU A 107 4.97 -11.14 -33.16
C GLU A 107 5.59 -9.96 -32.40
N SER A 108 6.19 -10.21 -31.25
CA SER A 108 6.97 -9.22 -30.50
C SER A 108 8.11 -8.63 -31.35
N ALA A 109 8.80 -9.47 -32.14
CA ALA A 109 9.86 -9.01 -33.03
C ALA A 109 9.33 -8.06 -34.12
N VAL A 110 8.12 -8.28 -34.65
CA VAL A 110 7.48 -7.38 -35.62
C VAL A 110 7.26 -6.01 -34.99
N ILE A 111 6.65 -5.93 -33.80
CA ILE A 111 6.43 -4.66 -33.11
C ILE A 111 7.75 -3.96 -32.77
N VAL A 112 8.76 -4.71 -32.30
CA VAL A 112 10.09 -4.16 -32.00
C VAL A 112 10.77 -3.61 -33.25
N ALA A 113 10.66 -4.28 -34.40
CA ALA A 113 11.26 -3.82 -35.65
C ALA A 113 10.66 -2.49 -36.12
N LEU A 114 9.35 -2.30 -35.93
CA LEU A 114 8.61 -1.08 -36.31
C LEU A 114 8.75 0.05 -35.28
N ALA A 115 9.19 -0.24 -34.06
CA ALA A 115 9.31 0.76 -33.00
C ALA A 115 10.53 1.67 -33.17
N ALA A 116 10.40 2.94 -32.75
CA ALA A 116 11.52 3.87 -32.69
C ALA A 116 12.66 3.32 -31.82
N ALA A 117 13.92 3.62 -32.17
CA ALA A 117 15.10 3.06 -31.52
C ALA A 117 15.09 3.13 -29.97
N ARG A 118 14.64 4.26 -29.41
CA ARG A 118 14.50 4.49 -27.96
C ARG A 118 13.47 3.60 -27.25
N GLN A 119 12.60 2.94 -28.01
CA GLN A 119 11.50 2.10 -27.52
C GLN A 119 11.80 0.60 -27.68
N ARG A 120 12.61 0.23 -28.69
CA ARG A 120 12.98 -1.17 -28.99
C ARG A 120 13.51 -1.93 -27.78
N GLY A 121 14.50 -1.37 -27.09
CA GLY A 121 15.08 -2.02 -25.91
C GLY A 121 14.07 -2.21 -24.76
N ARG A 122 13.16 -1.25 -24.56
CA ARG A 122 12.12 -1.35 -23.53
C ARG A 122 11.07 -2.42 -23.86
N LEU A 123 10.71 -2.57 -25.13
CA LEU A 123 9.78 -3.62 -25.58
C LEU A 123 10.43 -5.00 -25.48
N HIS A 124 11.67 -5.14 -25.94
CA HIS A 124 12.41 -6.40 -25.87
C HIS A 124 12.61 -6.87 -24.41
N LEU A 125 13.07 -6.00 -23.52
CA LEU A 125 13.19 -6.31 -22.09
C LEU A 125 11.83 -6.57 -21.44
N GLY A 126 10.77 -5.90 -21.91
CA GLY A 126 9.41 -6.14 -21.44
C GLY A 126 8.93 -7.55 -21.77
N PHE A 127 9.18 -8.02 -23.00
CA PHE A 127 8.89 -9.38 -23.43
C PHE A 127 9.66 -10.41 -22.58
N GLN A 128 10.98 -10.26 -22.48
CA GLN A 128 11.83 -11.19 -21.72
C GLN A 128 11.46 -11.29 -20.23
N ARG A 129 10.93 -10.21 -19.64
CA ARG A 129 10.48 -10.23 -18.24
C ARG A 129 9.13 -10.91 -18.06
N ALA A 130 8.32 -10.95 -19.11
CA ALA A 130 6.99 -11.54 -19.07
C ALA A 130 7.02 -13.03 -19.43
N ASP A 131 7.87 -13.42 -20.38
CA ASP A 131 8.20 -14.81 -20.71
C ASP A 131 9.06 -15.41 -19.58
N ALA A 132 8.40 -16.01 -18.59
CA ALA A 132 9.03 -16.36 -17.31
C ALA A 132 9.78 -17.69 -17.41
N ASP A 133 9.33 -18.59 -18.28
CA ASP A 133 9.99 -19.88 -18.53
C ASP A 133 10.96 -19.84 -19.73
N GLY A 134 10.97 -18.74 -20.49
CA GLY A 134 11.90 -18.50 -21.59
C GLY A 134 11.58 -19.32 -22.84
N ASN A 135 10.34 -19.78 -22.99
CA ASN A 135 9.92 -20.63 -24.10
C ASN A 135 9.61 -19.84 -25.39
N GLY A 136 9.72 -18.51 -25.36
CA GLY A 136 9.44 -17.61 -26.49
C GLY A 136 7.97 -17.27 -26.67
N ARG A 137 7.11 -17.55 -25.68
CA ARG A 137 5.67 -17.26 -25.71
C ARG A 137 5.23 -16.75 -24.35
N ILE A 138 4.48 -15.66 -24.34
CA ILE A 138 3.85 -15.13 -23.13
C ILE A 138 2.42 -15.65 -23.07
N THR A 139 2.19 -16.61 -22.19
CA THR A 139 0.88 -17.23 -21.98
C THR A 139 -0.08 -16.30 -21.20
N PRO A 140 -1.40 -16.56 -21.22
CA PRO A 140 -2.35 -15.86 -20.34
C PRO A 140 -1.99 -15.93 -18.85
N SER A 141 -1.34 -17.01 -18.42
CA SER A 141 -0.88 -17.17 -17.04
C SER A 141 0.27 -16.21 -16.71
N GLU A 142 1.18 -16.00 -17.65
CA GLU A 142 2.32 -15.09 -17.53
C GLU A 142 1.87 -13.63 -17.61
N LEU A 143 1.00 -13.30 -18.55
CA LEU A 143 0.35 -12.00 -18.62
C LEU A 143 -0.29 -11.63 -17.28
N ARG A 144 -1.03 -12.57 -16.65
CA ARG A 144 -1.63 -12.36 -15.33
C ARG A 144 -0.58 -12.13 -14.24
N ARG A 145 0.51 -12.90 -14.22
CA ARG A 145 1.61 -12.71 -13.26
C ARG A 145 2.29 -11.36 -13.44
N THR A 146 2.60 -10.97 -14.68
CA THR A 146 3.20 -9.67 -14.99
C THR A 146 2.27 -8.51 -14.59
N ALA A 147 0.97 -8.64 -14.85
CA ALA A 147 -0.01 -7.65 -14.43
C ALA A 147 -0.07 -7.53 -12.90
N GLN A 148 -0.11 -8.66 -12.19
CA GLN A 148 -0.15 -8.68 -10.73
C GLN A 148 1.11 -8.05 -10.12
N ALA A 149 2.29 -8.37 -10.64
CA ALA A 149 3.55 -7.75 -10.22
C ALA A 149 3.55 -6.23 -10.46
N ALA A 150 2.97 -5.77 -11.57
CA ALA A 150 2.83 -4.34 -11.85
C ALA A 150 1.88 -3.65 -10.86
N ALA A 151 0.78 -4.28 -10.46
CA ALA A 151 -0.12 -3.76 -9.43
C ALA A 151 0.59 -3.63 -8.07
N GLU A 152 1.31 -4.66 -7.65
CA GLU A 152 2.03 -4.66 -6.37
C GLU A 152 3.16 -3.64 -6.34
N ALA A 153 3.85 -3.46 -7.47
CA ALA A 153 4.90 -2.45 -7.60
C ALA A 153 4.34 -1.01 -7.63
N ALA A 154 3.18 -0.80 -8.27
CA ALA A 154 2.58 0.52 -8.38
C ALA A 154 2.02 1.03 -7.04
N LEU A 155 1.43 0.14 -6.24
CA LEU A 155 0.97 0.49 -4.90
C LEU A 155 1.25 -0.67 -3.94
N PRO A 156 2.47 -0.71 -3.34
CA PRO A 156 2.86 -1.74 -2.39
C PRO A 156 1.95 -1.76 -1.16
N GLU A 157 1.84 -2.92 -0.51
CA GLU A 157 0.94 -3.06 0.65
C GLU A 157 1.30 -2.11 1.81
N ALA A 158 2.58 -1.81 1.99
CA ALA A 158 3.04 -0.84 2.99
C ALA A 158 2.55 0.60 2.70
N GLU A 159 2.27 0.94 1.45
CA GLU A 159 1.70 2.22 1.05
C GLU A 159 0.16 2.17 1.09
N ALA A 160 -0.45 1.07 0.64
CA ALA A 160 -1.87 0.82 0.82
C ALA A 160 -2.30 0.92 2.29
N ALA A 161 -1.51 0.37 3.22
CA ALA A 161 -1.73 0.48 4.65
C ALA A 161 -1.65 1.94 5.16
N GLN A 162 -0.78 2.78 4.56
CA GLN A 162 -0.72 4.21 4.89
C GLN A 162 -2.00 4.93 4.45
N TRP A 163 -2.52 4.62 3.27
CA TRP A 163 -3.81 5.17 2.82
C TRP A 163 -4.94 4.79 3.77
N ARG A 164 -5.00 3.54 4.23
CA ARG A 164 -6.00 3.11 5.22
C ARG A 164 -5.83 3.79 6.58
N SER A 165 -4.60 4.11 6.97
CA SER A 165 -4.33 4.83 8.22
C SER A 165 -4.81 6.27 8.23
N LEU A 166 -5.24 6.83 7.09
CA LEU A 166 -5.86 8.17 7.07
C LEU A 166 -7.10 8.26 7.95
N LEU A 167 -7.85 7.16 8.12
CA LEU A 167 -9.00 7.11 9.03
C LEU A 167 -8.61 7.32 10.50
N ALA A 168 -7.33 7.29 10.86
CA ALA A 168 -6.90 7.73 12.19
C ALA A 168 -7.06 9.25 12.42
N LEU A 169 -7.33 10.02 11.35
CA LEU A 169 -7.63 11.45 11.40
C LEU A 169 -9.14 11.74 11.52
N ASP A 170 -9.98 10.71 11.48
CA ASP A 170 -11.42 10.79 11.77
C ASP A 170 -11.59 11.15 13.25
N ALA A 171 -11.91 12.42 13.50
CA ALA A 171 -11.86 12.99 14.84
C ALA A 171 -13.12 12.67 15.63
N ASP A 172 -14.27 12.56 14.94
CA ASP A 172 -15.55 12.19 15.55
C ASP A 172 -15.80 10.68 15.55
N SER A 173 -14.92 9.90 14.92
CA SER A 173 -14.98 8.44 14.82
C SER A 173 -16.26 7.92 14.14
N ASN A 174 -16.80 8.69 13.20
CA ASN A 174 -18.02 8.33 12.45
C ASN A 174 -17.75 7.33 11.30
N GLY A 175 -16.48 7.00 11.04
CA GLY A 175 -16.04 6.07 10.01
C GLY A 175 -15.78 6.71 8.65
N SER A 176 -15.85 8.04 8.55
CA SER A 176 -15.70 8.82 7.32
C SER A 176 -14.86 10.07 7.56
N LEU A 177 -13.67 10.10 6.95
CA LEU A 177 -12.77 11.24 7.02
C LEU A 177 -13.22 12.38 6.09
N THR A 178 -13.56 13.52 6.66
CA THR A 178 -14.02 14.72 5.96
C THR A 178 -12.90 15.73 5.67
N LEU A 179 -13.17 16.69 4.78
CA LEU A 179 -12.21 17.76 4.47
C LEU A 179 -11.94 18.69 5.67
N SER A 180 -12.92 18.91 6.56
CA SER A 180 -12.69 19.73 7.75
C SER A 180 -11.72 19.04 8.70
N GLU A 181 -11.93 17.74 8.97
CA GLU A 181 -11.05 16.98 9.86
C GLU A 181 -9.61 16.91 9.36
N VAL A 182 -9.43 16.75 8.05
CA VAL A 182 -8.10 16.79 7.43
C VAL A 182 -7.41 18.14 7.63
N ARG A 183 -8.14 19.25 7.50
CA ARG A 183 -7.60 20.61 7.71
C ARG A 183 -7.31 20.87 9.19
N ASP A 184 -8.20 20.46 10.08
CA ASP A 184 -8.06 20.64 11.52
C ASP A 184 -6.86 19.84 12.05
N ALA A 185 -6.67 18.61 11.55
CA ALA A 185 -5.49 17.81 11.84
C ALA A 185 -4.19 18.47 11.35
N ALA A 186 -4.20 19.04 10.14
CA ALA A 186 -3.04 19.76 9.60
C ALA A 186 -2.68 20.99 10.44
N GLN A 187 -3.67 21.80 10.80
CA GLN A 187 -3.50 23.00 11.60
C GLN A 187 -2.95 22.67 12.99
N THR A 188 -3.55 21.68 13.67
CA THR A 188 -3.12 21.24 15.00
C THR A 188 -1.65 20.85 15.03
N ILE A 189 -1.17 20.19 13.96
CA ILE A 189 0.22 19.78 13.87
C ILE A 189 1.17 20.94 13.61
N GLN A 190 0.76 21.93 12.80
CA GLN A 190 1.54 23.16 12.57
C GLN A 190 1.72 23.95 13.87
N ASP A 191 0.62 24.20 14.59
CA ASP A 191 0.62 24.98 15.83
C ASP A 191 1.51 24.34 16.91
N ASN A 192 1.46 23.00 17.02
CA ASN A 192 2.32 22.25 17.93
C ASN A 192 3.81 22.32 17.54
N GLY A 193 4.11 22.34 16.24
CA GLY A 193 5.49 22.46 15.73
C GLY A 193 6.11 23.84 16.01
N GLU A 194 5.32 24.90 15.86
CA GLU A 194 5.74 26.27 16.18
C GLU A 194 6.01 26.44 17.67
N THR A 195 5.11 25.93 18.51
CA THR A 195 5.24 25.97 19.98
C THR A 195 6.51 25.26 20.44
N ALA A 196 6.78 24.06 19.91
CA ALA A 196 7.99 23.30 20.22
C ALA A 196 9.28 24.02 19.76
N SER A 197 9.22 24.71 18.61
CA SER A 197 10.34 25.49 18.08
C SER A 197 10.62 26.74 18.92
N ALA A 198 9.57 27.44 19.37
CA ALA A 198 9.68 28.58 20.28
C ALA A 198 10.29 28.18 21.63
N MET A 199 9.85 27.06 22.22
CA MET A 199 10.43 26.52 23.45
C MET A 199 11.92 26.15 23.31
N ARG A 200 12.33 25.63 22.15
CA ARG A 200 13.72 25.26 21.88
C ARG A 200 14.61 26.49 21.74
N ARG A 201 14.13 27.56 21.08
CA ARG A 201 14.81 28.86 21.00
C ARG A 201 14.98 29.50 22.39
N ALA A 202 13.92 29.47 23.21
CA ALA A 202 13.96 30.01 24.58
C ALA A 202 14.98 29.27 25.47
N ARG A 203 15.11 27.94 25.33
CA ARG A 203 16.11 27.15 26.05
C ARG A 203 17.55 27.38 25.57
N GLY A 204 17.77 27.54 24.26
CA GLY A 204 19.10 27.79 23.70
C GLY A 204 19.67 29.17 24.07
N ALA A 205 18.81 30.18 24.20
CA ALA A 205 19.21 31.53 24.60
C ALA A 205 19.66 31.64 26.07
N GLY A 206 19.24 30.72 26.94
CA GLY A 206 19.60 30.74 28.37
C GLY A 206 21.00 30.16 28.69
N THR A 207 21.56 29.32 27.82
CA THR A 207 22.85 28.63 28.05
C THR A 207 24.09 29.39 27.56
N GLY A 208 23.92 30.49 26.80
CA GLY A 208 25.04 31.29 26.26
C GLY A 208 25.56 32.39 27.18
N ALA A 209 24.92 32.66 28.32
CA ALA A 209 25.23 33.80 29.18
C ALA A 209 26.14 33.48 30.38
N ALA A 210 26.68 32.25 30.49
CA ALA A 210 27.47 31.81 31.66
C ALA A 210 28.96 31.56 31.37
N GLN A 211 29.50 32.04 30.24
CA GLN A 211 30.93 31.97 29.92
C GLN A 211 31.48 33.36 29.60
N LEU A 212 31.52 34.24 30.61
CA LEU A 212 32.40 35.40 30.71
C LEU A 212 32.78 35.56 32.19
#